data_AF-A0A1B9VPB3-F1
#
_entry.id   AF-A0A1B9VPB3-F1
#
_cell.length_a   1.000
_cell.length_b   1.000
_cell.length_c   1.000
_cell.angle_alpha   90.00
_cell.angle_beta   90.00
_cell.angle_gamma   90.00
#
_symmetry.space_group_name_H-M   'P 1'
#
loop_
_entity.id
_entity.type
_entity.pdbx_description
1 polymer ?
#
loop_
_entity_poly.entity_id
_entity_poly.type
_entity_poly.pdbx_seq_one_letter_code
_entity_poly.pdbx_strand_id
1 'polypeptide(L)'
;MREQAVEAKLETSALAGLDESLDALALEARGELHEQGIGDSKISMLKKLHLRYDGTDNPLIVDFGDVASIKAQFEEQHKQRYGFVMDEKPLVVEAVAVEAIGETQGLPDAETEVAKDGVKPDPLATRKVVFDGKSEDTPFYKREDLKPGVTVRGPAVIVEPVAPRCLIRVGRPR
;
A
#
# COMPACT_ATOMS: atom_id res chain seq x y z
N MET A 1 3.12 -10.90 -6.94
CA MET A 1 4.41 -10.62 -7.63
C MET A 1 5.09 -11.95 -7.85
N ARG A 2 5.62 -12.17 -9.06
CA ARG A 2 6.35 -13.38 -9.43
C ARG A 2 7.70 -12.99 -9.99
N GLU A 3 8.75 -13.72 -9.64
CA GLU A 3 10.11 -13.44 -10.09
C GLU A 3 10.88 -14.73 -10.33
N GLN A 4 11.87 -14.65 -11.21
CA GLN A 4 12.78 -15.75 -11.54
C GLN A 4 14.20 -15.20 -11.71
N ALA A 5 15.15 -15.84 -11.05
CA ALA A 5 16.56 -15.53 -11.22
C ALA A 5 17.04 -15.95 -12.62
N VAL A 6 17.73 -15.04 -13.30
CA VAL A 6 18.31 -15.23 -14.63
C VAL A 6 19.62 -14.47 -14.65
N GLU A 7 20.75 -15.16 -14.80
CA GLU A 7 22.05 -14.52 -14.95
C GLU A 7 22.40 -14.41 -16.44
N ALA A 8 22.16 -13.23 -17.01
CA ALA A 8 22.40 -12.96 -18.43
C ALA A 8 22.96 -11.55 -18.66
N LYS A 9 23.88 -11.41 -19.61
CA LYS A 9 24.32 -10.08 -20.06
C LYS A 9 23.18 -9.39 -20.81
N LEU A 10 23.02 -8.09 -20.60
CA LEU A 10 22.03 -7.30 -21.31
C LEU A 10 22.47 -7.10 -22.77
N GLU A 11 22.03 -7.99 -23.64
CA GLU A 11 22.28 -7.95 -25.09
C GLU A 11 20.98 -8.18 -25.86
N THR A 12 20.91 -7.67 -27.10
CA THR A 12 19.71 -7.82 -27.95
C THR A 12 19.35 -9.29 -28.20
N SER A 13 20.34 -10.17 -28.25
CA SER A 13 20.15 -11.63 -28.39
C SER A 13 19.49 -12.27 -27.17
N ALA A 14 19.71 -11.73 -25.97
CA ALA A 14 19.16 -12.24 -24.72
C ALA A 14 17.71 -11.78 -24.48
N LEU A 15 17.31 -10.65 -25.08
CA LEU A 15 15.97 -10.07 -24.87
C LEU A 15 14.82 -11.03 -25.17
N ALA A 16 14.95 -11.85 -26.23
CA ALA A 16 13.90 -12.80 -26.59
C ALA A 16 13.68 -13.86 -25.49
N GLY A 17 14.75 -14.38 -24.88
CA GLY A 17 14.64 -15.34 -23.78
C GLY A 17 14.16 -14.72 -22.47
N LEU A 18 14.50 -13.44 -22.23
CA LEU A 18 13.97 -12.69 -21.09
C LEU A 18 12.47 -12.43 -21.24
N ASP A 19 12.02 -12.07 -22.46
CA ASP A 19 10.61 -11.85 -22.75
C ASP A 19 9.78 -13.14 -22.59
N GLU A 20 10.30 -14.27 -23.08
CA GLU A 20 9.66 -15.59 -22.87
C GLU A 20 9.53 -15.93 -21.38
N SER A 21 10.59 -15.68 -20.60
CA SER A 21 10.55 -15.89 -19.14
C SER A 21 9.54 -14.97 -18.45
N LEU A 22 9.47 -13.71 -18.87
CA LEU A 22 8.50 -12.73 -18.36
C LEU A 22 7.06 -13.12 -18.74
N ASP A 23 6.83 -13.64 -19.95
CA ASP A 23 5.51 -14.10 -20.38
C ASP A 23 5.05 -15.32 -19.60
N ALA A 24 5.95 -16.26 -19.29
CA ALA A 24 5.65 -17.41 -18.45
C ALA A 24 5.21 -16.95 -17.03
N LEU A 25 5.99 -16.07 -16.41
CA LEU A 25 5.65 -15.51 -15.09
C LEU A 25 4.36 -14.70 -15.11
N ALA A 26 4.09 -13.96 -16.20
CA ALA A 26 2.85 -13.20 -16.36
C ALA A 26 1.64 -14.13 -16.46
N LEU A 27 1.76 -15.27 -17.14
CA LEU A 27 0.70 -16.26 -17.24
C LEU A 27 0.37 -16.86 -15.86
N GLU A 28 1.39 -17.23 -15.09
CA GLU A 28 1.23 -17.74 -13.72
C GLU A 28 0.55 -16.70 -12.81
N ALA A 29 1.06 -15.46 -12.82
CA ALA A 29 0.51 -14.39 -11.99
C ALA A 29 -0.93 -14.03 -12.37
N ARG A 30 -1.29 -14.15 -13.65
CA ARG A 30 -2.67 -13.97 -14.14
C ARG A 30 -3.60 -15.06 -13.62
N GLY A 31 -3.12 -16.31 -13.61
CA GLY A 31 -3.87 -17.45 -13.07
C GLY A 31 -4.30 -17.22 -11.62
N GLU A 32 -3.37 -16.75 -10.77
CA GLU A 32 -3.66 -16.45 -9.36
C GLU A 32 -4.70 -15.35 -9.18
N LEU A 33 -4.63 -14.27 -9.96
CA LEU A 33 -5.62 -13.20 -9.88
C LEU A 33 -7.00 -13.64 -10.37
N HIS A 34 -7.05 -14.55 -11.35
CA HIS A 34 -8.30 -15.21 -11.76
C HIS A 34 -8.89 -16.07 -10.65
N GLU A 35 -8.07 -16.83 -9.93
CA GLU A 35 -8.52 -17.61 -8.77
C GLU A 35 -9.11 -16.73 -7.67
N GLN A 36 -8.68 -15.47 -7.58
CA GLN A 36 -9.25 -14.45 -6.68
C GLN A 36 -10.51 -13.75 -7.25
N GLY A 37 -10.97 -14.15 -8.44
CA GLY A 37 -12.16 -13.60 -9.08
C GLY A 37 -11.95 -12.24 -9.76
N ILE A 38 -10.70 -11.83 -9.99
CA ILE A 38 -10.40 -10.60 -10.73
C ILE A 38 -10.48 -10.92 -12.23
N GLY A 39 -11.39 -10.24 -12.93
CA GLY A 39 -11.54 -10.39 -14.37
C GLY A 39 -10.39 -9.73 -15.15
N ASP A 40 -10.10 -10.25 -16.34
CA ASP A 40 -8.96 -9.83 -17.18
C ASP A 40 -8.90 -8.33 -17.46
N SER A 41 -10.05 -7.68 -17.62
CA SER A 41 -10.13 -6.23 -17.88
C SER A 41 -9.66 -5.38 -16.70
N LYS A 42 -9.47 -5.98 -15.52
CA LYS A 42 -9.01 -5.34 -14.28
C LYS A 42 -7.60 -5.79 -13.89
N ILE A 43 -6.93 -6.57 -14.73
CA ILE A 43 -5.57 -7.05 -14.48
C ILE A 43 -4.62 -6.26 -15.37
N SER A 44 -3.67 -5.57 -14.74
CA SER A 44 -2.50 -5.02 -15.43
C SER A 44 -1.23 -5.76 -15.01
N MET A 45 -0.31 -5.93 -15.96
CA MET A 45 0.95 -6.61 -15.77
C MET A 45 2.10 -5.66 -16.05
N LEU A 46 3.02 -5.55 -15.11
CA LEU A 46 4.25 -4.78 -15.28
C LEU A 46 5.43 -5.74 -15.31
N LYS A 47 6.14 -5.77 -16.45
CA LYS A 47 7.35 -6.56 -16.66
C LYS A 47 8.56 -5.75 -16.21
N LYS A 48 9.37 -6.31 -15.32
CA LYS A 48 10.53 -5.64 -14.73
C LYS A 48 11.79 -6.51 -14.80
N LEU A 49 12.94 -5.84 -14.86
CA LEU A 49 14.26 -6.45 -14.84
C LEU A 49 15.04 -5.97 -13.63
N HIS A 50 15.72 -6.89 -12.95
CA HIS A 50 16.70 -6.58 -11.92
C HIS A 50 18.07 -6.55 -12.58
N LEU A 51 18.66 -5.37 -12.70
CA LEU A 51 19.93 -5.14 -13.37
C LEU A 51 20.99 -4.71 -12.38
N ARG A 52 22.22 -5.15 -12.61
CA ARG A 52 23.40 -4.70 -11.90
C ARG A 52 24.55 -4.49 -12.88
N TYR A 53 25.53 -3.70 -12.48
CA TYR A 53 26.80 -3.69 -13.19
C TYR A 53 27.52 -5.02 -12.93
N ASP A 54 28.28 -5.48 -13.91
CA ASP A 54 29.11 -6.67 -13.73
C ASP A 54 30.09 -6.50 -12.56
N GLY A 55 30.11 -7.51 -11.69
CA GLY A 55 30.89 -7.50 -10.45
C GLY A 55 30.34 -6.57 -9.34
N THR A 56 29.08 -6.14 -9.39
CA THR A 56 28.39 -5.52 -8.24
C THR A 56 27.24 -6.40 -7.75
N ASP A 57 26.87 -6.25 -6.48
CA ASP A 57 25.82 -7.04 -5.80
C ASP A 57 24.57 -6.22 -5.46
N ASN A 58 24.39 -5.07 -6.11
CA ASN A 58 23.27 -4.18 -5.82
C ASN A 58 22.43 -3.94 -7.07
N PRO A 59 21.39 -4.76 -7.29
CA PRO A 59 20.51 -4.59 -8.43
C PRO A 59 19.62 -3.34 -8.30
N LEU A 60 19.28 -2.77 -9.45
CA LEU A 60 18.24 -1.78 -9.62
C LEU A 60 17.15 -2.36 -10.53
N ILE A 61 15.91 -1.99 -10.22
CA ILE A 61 14.74 -2.49 -10.92
C ILE A 61 14.39 -1.49 -12.01
N VAL A 62 14.25 -1.96 -13.25
CA VAL A 62 13.83 -1.14 -14.40
C VAL A 62 12.69 -1.81 -15.16
N ASP A 63 11.92 -1.03 -15.90
CA ASP A 63 10.87 -1.57 -16.75
C ASP A 63 11.45 -2.25 -18.00
N PHE A 64 10.86 -3.38 -18.38
CA PHE A 64 11.24 -4.11 -19.57
C PHE A 64 10.92 -3.31 -20.85
N GLY A 65 11.82 -3.36 -21.84
CA GLY A 65 11.70 -2.62 -23.08
C GLY A 65 12.84 -3.00 -24.05
N ASP A 66 13.20 -2.09 -24.95
CA ASP A 66 14.41 -2.27 -25.76
C ASP A 66 15.68 -2.02 -24.92
N VAL A 67 16.82 -2.54 -25.39
CA VAL A 67 18.11 -2.44 -24.68
C VAL A 67 18.47 -0.99 -24.34
N ALA A 68 18.19 -0.04 -25.24
CA ALA A 68 18.58 1.35 -25.05
C ALA A 68 17.72 2.00 -23.95
N SER A 69 16.41 1.78 -23.96
CA SER A 69 15.50 2.23 -22.90
C SER A 69 15.80 1.59 -21.55
N ILE A 70 16.10 0.29 -21.52
CA ILE A 70 16.49 -0.43 -20.30
C ILE A 70 17.77 0.18 -19.72
N LYS A 71 18.81 0.37 -20.55
CA LYS A 71 20.08 0.95 -20.14
C LYS A 71 19.93 2.38 -19.62
N ALA A 72 19.17 3.22 -20.34
CA ALA A 72 18.95 4.61 -19.95
C ALA A 72 18.22 4.73 -18.59
N GLN A 73 17.19 3.92 -18.37
CA GLN A 73 16.49 3.87 -17.08
C GLN A 73 17.42 3.44 -15.94
N PHE A 74 18.25 2.42 -16.18
CA PHE A 74 19.21 1.96 -15.19
C PHE A 74 20.24 3.04 -14.84
N GLU A 75 20.81 3.70 -15.84
CA GLU A 75 21.79 4.78 -15.65
C GLU A 75 21.19 5.98 -14.93
N GLU A 76 19.96 6.37 -15.28
CA GLU A 76 19.24 7.42 -14.59
C GLU A 76 19.05 7.09 -13.11
N GLN A 77 18.51 5.92 -12.80
CA GLN A 77 18.30 5.49 -11.42
C GLN A 77 19.62 5.33 -10.64
N HIS A 78 20.65 4.78 -11.27
CA HIS A 78 21.97 4.64 -10.66
C HIS A 78 22.58 6.01 -10.36
N LYS A 79 22.45 6.97 -11.29
CA LYS A 79 22.91 8.35 -11.08
C LYS A 79 22.12 9.06 -9.99
N GLN A 80 20.81 8.87 -9.91
CA GLN A 80 19.99 9.43 -8.83
C GLN A 80 20.40 8.87 -7.46
N ARG A 81 20.71 7.56 -7.40
CA ARG A 81 21.01 6.87 -6.13
C ARG A 81 22.46 7.03 -5.66
N TYR A 82 23.42 7.06 -6.59
CA TYR A 82 24.85 7.03 -6.28
C TYR A 82 25.63 8.23 -6.82
N GLY A 83 25.04 9.04 -7.70
CA GLY A 83 25.66 10.25 -8.24
C GLY A 83 26.56 10.05 -9.46
N PHE A 84 26.73 8.82 -9.96
CA PHE A 84 27.60 8.50 -11.10
C PHE A 84 27.07 7.30 -11.90
N VAL A 85 27.68 7.01 -13.06
CA VAL A 85 27.42 5.82 -13.90
C VAL A 85 28.76 5.15 -14.23
N MET A 86 28.75 3.88 -14.63
CA MET A 86 29.96 3.11 -14.98
C MET A 86 29.90 2.66 -16.45
N ASP A 87 30.13 3.58 -17.40
CA ASP A 87 29.96 3.34 -18.85
C ASP A 87 30.75 2.14 -19.41
N GLU A 88 31.90 1.82 -18.82
CA GLU A 88 32.78 0.73 -19.28
C GLU A 88 32.36 -0.65 -18.77
N LYS A 89 31.42 -0.72 -17.82
CA LYS A 89 30.98 -1.99 -17.25
C LYS A 89 29.71 -2.50 -17.94
N PRO A 90 29.69 -3.78 -18.37
CA PRO A 90 28.48 -4.36 -18.91
C PRO A 90 27.39 -4.48 -17.83
N LEU A 91 26.14 -4.40 -18.27
CA LEU A 91 24.97 -4.65 -17.43
C LEU A 91 24.61 -6.13 -17.46
N VAL A 92 24.28 -6.66 -16.29
CA VAL A 92 23.87 -8.05 -16.07
C VAL A 92 22.46 -8.02 -15.52
N VAL A 93 21.57 -8.75 -16.17
CA VAL A 93 20.27 -9.11 -15.63
C VAL A 93 20.54 -10.20 -14.58
N GLU A 94 20.04 -9.99 -13.38
CA GLU A 94 20.09 -10.94 -12.26
C GLU A 94 18.77 -11.69 -12.12
N ALA A 95 17.66 -11.02 -12.39
CA ALA A 95 16.33 -11.59 -12.31
C ALA A 95 15.35 -10.86 -13.23
N VAL A 96 14.30 -11.59 -13.61
CA VAL A 96 13.11 -11.07 -14.29
C VAL A 96 11.94 -11.14 -13.31
N ALA A 97 11.07 -10.14 -13.32
CA ALA A 97 9.93 -10.06 -12.42
C ALA A 97 8.68 -9.55 -13.13
N VAL A 98 7.52 -10.03 -12.69
CA VAL A 98 6.21 -9.54 -13.11
C VAL A 98 5.40 -9.12 -11.88
N GLU A 99 4.96 -7.87 -11.90
CA GLU A 99 3.98 -7.34 -10.97
C GLU A 99 2.59 -7.38 -11.61
N ALA A 100 1.72 -8.21 -11.03
CA ALA A 100 0.32 -8.30 -11.43
C ALA A 100 -0.52 -7.42 -10.49
N ILE A 101 -1.24 -6.46 -11.05
CA ILE A 101 -2.07 -5.51 -10.32
C ILE A 101 -3.52 -5.78 -10.69
N GLY A 102 -4.29 -6.26 -9.71
CA GLY A 102 -5.73 -6.41 -9.82
C GLY A 102 -6.45 -5.17 -9.30
N GLU A 103 -7.17 -4.46 -10.16
CA GLU A 103 -8.03 -3.35 -9.75
C GLU A 103 -9.27 -3.91 -9.04
N THR A 104 -9.30 -3.79 -7.72
CA THR A 104 -10.54 -3.94 -6.95
C THR A 104 -11.26 -2.60 -6.94
N GLN A 105 -12.58 -2.58 -7.14
CA GLN A 105 -13.34 -1.37 -6.85
C GLN A 105 -13.09 -1.03 -5.37
N GLY A 106 -12.42 0.09 -5.12
CA GLY A 106 -12.29 0.63 -3.78
C GLY A 106 -13.68 0.72 -3.17
N LEU A 107 -13.81 0.35 -1.90
CA LEU A 107 -15.04 0.63 -1.17
C LEU A 107 -15.33 2.12 -1.37
N PRO A 108 -16.51 2.50 -1.90
CA PRO A 108 -16.85 3.90 -1.97
C PRO A 108 -16.70 4.45 -0.56
N ASP A 109 -15.96 5.56 -0.41
CA ASP A 109 -15.99 6.34 0.82
C ASP A 109 -17.47 6.53 1.15
N ALA A 110 -17.92 5.93 2.24
CA ALA A 110 -19.30 6.07 2.63
C ALA A 110 -19.51 7.56 2.93
N GLU A 111 -20.20 8.26 2.02
CA GLU A 111 -20.70 9.61 2.26
C GLU A 111 -21.61 9.54 3.47
N THR A 112 -21.01 9.65 4.65
CA THR A 112 -21.72 9.50 5.90
C THR A 112 -22.32 10.85 6.20
N GLU A 113 -23.65 10.92 6.22
CA GLU A 113 -24.37 12.14 6.59
C GLU A 113 -23.81 12.72 7.89
N VAL A 114 -23.20 13.90 7.78
CA VAL A 114 -22.68 14.64 8.93
C VAL A 114 -23.87 15.10 9.77
N ALA A 115 -23.82 14.88 11.08
CA ALA A 115 -24.84 15.39 11.98
C ALA A 115 -24.90 16.92 11.89
N LYS A 116 -26.12 17.46 11.90
CA LYS A 116 -26.34 18.91 12.01
C LYS A 116 -25.67 19.44 13.28
N ASP A 117 -25.11 20.65 13.21
CA ASP A 117 -24.53 21.32 14.37
C ASP A 117 -25.52 21.36 15.55
N GLY A 118 -25.06 20.95 16.73
CA GLY A 118 -25.84 20.99 17.97
C GLY A 118 -26.61 19.73 18.34
N VAL A 119 -26.52 18.64 17.55
CA VAL A 119 -27.07 17.34 17.97
C VAL A 119 -26.34 16.83 19.21
N LYS A 120 -27.08 16.63 20.30
CA LYS A 120 -26.58 15.97 21.51
C LYS A 120 -26.88 14.46 21.39
N PRO A 121 -25.87 13.58 21.42
CA PRO A 121 -26.12 12.15 21.39
C PRO A 121 -26.75 11.71 22.71
N ASP A 122 -27.66 10.74 22.65
CA ASP A 122 -28.19 10.12 23.86
C ASP A 122 -27.15 9.14 24.44
N PRO A 123 -26.88 9.20 25.76
CA PRO A 123 -25.95 8.27 26.38
C PRO A 123 -26.56 6.88 26.50
N LEU A 124 -25.76 5.84 26.27
CA LEU A 124 -26.08 4.45 26.56
C LEU A 124 -26.37 4.25 28.05
N ALA A 125 -25.58 4.90 28.90
CA ALA A 125 -25.72 4.85 30.35
C ALA A 125 -24.95 6.01 31.01
N THR A 126 -25.30 6.34 32.24
CA THR A 126 -24.47 7.20 33.11
C THR A 126 -23.97 6.36 34.29
N ARG A 127 -22.66 6.38 34.54
CA ARG A 127 -22.05 5.66 35.68
C ARG A 127 -20.99 6.52 36.35
N LYS A 128 -20.74 6.27 37.63
CA LYS A 128 -19.61 6.87 38.35
C LYS A 128 -18.29 6.38 37.75
N VAL A 129 -17.47 7.32 37.31
CA VAL A 129 -16.11 7.08 36.80
C VAL A 129 -15.14 7.95 37.58
N VAL A 130 -13.94 7.42 37.85
CA VAL A 130 -12.90 8.17 38.55
C VAL A 130 -12.00 8.84 37.51
N PHE A 131 -11.98 10.18 37.51
CA PHE A 131 -11.03 11.00 36.75
C PHE A 131 -10.14 11.77 37.73
N ASP A 132 -8.82 11.69 37.58
CA ASP A 132 -7.85 12.36 38.47
C ASP A 132 -8.13 12.17 39.97
N GLY A 133 -8.54 10.95 40.37
CA GLY A 133 -8.86 10.62 41.76
C GLY A 133 -10.22 11.14 42.25
N LYS A 134 -11.01 11.82 41.41
CA LYS A 134 -12.38 12.28 41.72
C LYS A 134 -13.41 11.42 41.02
N SER A 135 -14.41 10.95 41.77
CA SER A 135 -15.54 10.20 41.21
C SER A 135 -16.62 11.16 40.71
N GLU A 136 -16.93 11.10 39.41
CA GLU A 136 -17.93 11.95 38.76
C GLU A 136 -18.92 11.09 37.96
N ASP A 137 -20.20 11.47 37.94
CA ASP A 137 -21.22 10.82 37.10
C ASP A 137 -20.96 11.13 35.63
N THR A 138 -20.72 10.07 34.85
CA THR A 138 -20.13 10.19 33.51
C THR A 138 -20.98 9.45 32.47
N PRO A 139 -21.38 10.10 31.36
CA PRO A 139 -22.12 9.46 30.29
C PRO A 139 -21.22 8.53 29.46
N PHE A 140 -21.79 7.39 29.08
CA PHE A 140 -21.19 6.38 28.21
C PHE A 140 -21.92 6.42 26.88
N TYR A 141 -21.20 6.51 25.77
CA TYR A 141 -21.73 6.49 24.41
C TYR A 141 -21.19 5.27 23.68
N LYS A 142 -21.97 4.64 22.79
CA LYS A 142 -21.40 3.68 21.85
C LYS A 142 -20.85 4.42 20.64
N ARG A 143 -19.67 4.02 20.17
CA ARG A 143 -19.04 4.64 19.00
C ARG A 143 -19.91 4.55 17.75
N GLU A 144 -20.64 3.45 17.59
CA GLU A 144 -21.54 3.18 16.46
C GLU A 144 -22.75 4.15 16.41
N ASP A 145 -23.19 4.68 17.56
CA ASP A 145 -24.32 5.62 17.64
C ASP A 145 -23.89 7.08 17.39
N LEU A 146 -22.58 7.35 17.37
CA LEU A 146 -22.04 8.68 17.14
C LEU A 146 -21.82 8.94 15.65
N LYS A 147 -22.66 9.82 15.09
CA LYS A 147 -22.51 10.31 13.72
C LYS A 147 -21.31 11.25 13.58
N PRO A 148 -20.63 11.27 12.42
CA PRO A 148 -19.62 12.30 12.13
C PRO A 148 -20.19 13.72 12.36
N GLY A 149 -19.39 14.61 12.95
CA GLY A 149 -19.81 15.98 13.30
C GLY A 149 -20.43 16.14 14.70
N VAL A 150 -20.80 15.05 15.39
CA VAL A 150 -21.29 15.14 16.77
C VAL A 150 -20.16 15.51 17.73
N THR A 151 -20.37 16.57 18.51
CA THR A 151 -19.44 16.97 19.57
C THR A 151 -19.87 16.41 20.92
N VAL A 152 -19.03 15.55 21.51
CA VAL A 152 -19.22 15.07 22.90
C VAL A 152 -18.41 15.94 23.85
N ARG A 153 -19.09 16.63 24.78
CA ARG A 153 -18.43 17.44 25.82
C ARG A 153 -18.07 16.56 27.02
N GLY A 154 -16.82 16.65 27.47
CA GLY A 154 -16.30 15.83 28.57
C GLY A 154 -16.65 16.35 29.98
N PRO A 155 -16.53 15.48 31.01
CA PRO A 155 -16.05 14.09 30.95
C PRO A 155 -17.08 13.12 30.34
N ALA A 156 -16.63 12.19 29.50
CA ALA A 156 -17.47 11.18 28.83
C ALA A 156 -16.66 9.92 28.51
N VAL A 157 -17.35 8.77 28.38
CA VAL A 157 -16.74 7.50 27.95
C VAL A 157 -17.33 7.09 26.60
N ILE A 158 -16.48 6.71 25.65
CA ILE A 158 -16.93 6.14 24.38
C ILE A 158 -16.55 4.66 24.35
N VAL A 159 -17.53 3.80 24.11
CA VAL A 159 -17.41 2.35 24.12
C VAL A 159 -17.37 1.86 22.68
N GLU A 160 -16.34 1.08 22.34
CA GLU A 160 -16.16 0.44 21.05
C GLU A 160 -16.16 -1.09 21.23
N PRO A 161 -16.77 -1.87 20.31
CA PRO A 161 -16.92 -3.32 20.47
C PRO A 161 -15.61 -4.11 20.32
N VAL A 162 -14.54 -3.53 19.78
CA VAL A 162 -13.28 -4.25 19.50
C VAL A 162 -12.15 -3.72 20.38
N ALA A 163 -12.04 -4.28 21.59
CA ALA A 163 -11.01 -4.06 22.63
C ALA A 163 -11.16 -2.79 23.53
N PRO A 164 -10.67 -2.85 24.79
CA PRO A 164 -11.29 -2.13 25.90
C PRO A 164 -10.92 -0.64 25.96
N ARG A 165 -11.96 0.18 25.84
CA ARG A 165 -12.18 1.46 26.54
C ARG A 165 -11.17 2.58 26.25
N CYS A 166 -11.45 3.33 25.18
CA CYS A 166 -10.88 4.66 24.98
C CYS A 166 -11.58 5.67 25.92
N LEU A 167 -10.88 6.15 26.95
CA LEU A 167 -11.33 7.27 27.79
C LEU A 167 -10.85 8.57 27.17
N ILE A 168 -11.73 9.29 26.47
CA ILE A 168 -11.40 10.61 25.93
C ILE A 168 -11.89 11.69 26.89
N ARG A 169 -10.96 12.34 27.61
CA ARG A 169 -11.25 13.60 28.30
C ARG A 169 -11.23 14.74 27.28
N VAL A 170 -12.38 15.04 26.69
CA VAL A 170 -12.52 16.24 25.85
C VAL A 170 -12.55 17.46 26.77
N GLY A 171 -11.50 18.29 26.73
CA GLY A 171 -11.40 19.51 27.53
C GLY A 171 -12.52 20.51 27.24
N ARG A 172 -12.94 21.28 28.25
CA ARG A 172 -13.94 22.33 28.09
C ARG A 172 -13.43 23.37 27.08
N PRO A 173 -14.23 23.81 26.09
CA PRO A 173 -13.93 25.05 25.39
C PRO A 173 -13.97 26.19 26.41
N ARG A 174 -13.00 27.11 26.31
CA ARG A 174 -12.88 28.29 27.18
C ARG A 174 -14.12 29.17 27.12
#